data_AF-A0A539E9C5-F1
#
_entry.id   AF-A0A539E9C5-F1
#
_cell.length_a   1.000
_cell.length_b   1.000
_cell.length_c   1.000
_cell.angle_alpha   90.00
_cell.angle_beta   90.00
_cell.angle_gamma   90.00
#
_symmetry.space_group_name_H-M   'P 1'
#
loop_
_entity.id
_entity.type
_entity.pdbx_description
1 polymer ?
#
loop_
_entity_poly.entity_id
_entity_poly.type
_entity_poly.pdbx_seq_one_letter_code
_entity_poly.pdbx_strand_id
1 'polypeptide(L)' 'MSGAVLAHQGGWDEILLIMGPILVVVALLRLARKRVERAQADPGRPSADEGVRH' A
#
# COMPACT_ATOMS: atom_id res chain seq x y z
N MET A 1 -38.79 -17.63 -2.24
CA MET A 1 -38.58 -16.92 -3.52
C MET A 1 -37.37 -16.00 -3.37
N SER A 2 -36.36 -16.26 -4.20
CA SER A 2 -35.47 -15.24 -4.78
C SER A 2 -34.39 -14.59 -3.92
N GLY A 3 -33.54 -15.39 -3.27
CA GLY A 3 -32.18 -14.97 -2.87
C GLY A 3 -31.25 -14.68 -4.06
N ALA A 4 -31.67 -14.98 -5.29
CA ALA A 4 -30.94 -14.73 -6.53
C ALA A 4 -30.99 -13.25 -7.00
N VAL A 5 -31.85 -12.41 -6.43
CA VAL A 5 -32.00 -10.99 -6.87
C VAL A 5 -30.86 -10.11 -6.32
N LEU A 6 -30.18 -10.52 -5.25
CA LEU A 6 -29.01 -9.81 -4.70
C LEU A 6 -27.83 -9.76 -5.69
N ALA A 7 -27.71 -10.76 -6.57
CA ALA A 7 -26.69 -10.81 -7.60
C ALA A 7 -27.11 -10.11 -8.91
N HIS A 8 -28.38 -9.68 -9.04
CA HIS A 8 -28.96 -9.28 -10.31
C HIS A 8 -29.48 -7.84 -10.38
N GLN A 9 -29.53 -7.06 -9.28
CA GLN A 9 -29.97 -5.65 -9.34
C GLN A 9 -28.94 -4.59 -8.93
N GLY A 10 -27.76 -5.01 -8.51
CA GLY A 10 -26.61 -4.13 -8.26
C GLY A 10 -25.42 -5.03 -8.11
N GLY A 11 -25.17 -5.80 -9.18
CA GLY A 11 -24.44 -7.06 -9.13
C GLY A 11 -23.07 -6.90 -8.48
N TRP A 12 -22.63 -7.96 -7.82
CA TRP A 12 -21.25 -8.06 -7.31
C TRP A 12 -20.21 -7.78 -8.41
N ASP A 13 -20.57 -7.93 -9.68
CA ASP A 13 -19.75 -7.55 -10.83
C ASP A 13 -19.38 -6.06 -10.84
N GLU A 14 -20.31 -5.15 -10.55
CA GLU A 14 -20.03 -3.71 -10.51
C GLU A 14 -19.01 -3.36 -9.42
N ILE A 15 -19.15 -3.98 -8.25
CA ILE A 15 -18.21 -3.83 -7.14
C ILE A 15 -16.85 -4.40 -7.52
N LEU A 16 -16.78 -5.56 -8.18
CA LEU A 16 -15.51 -6.15 -8.60
C LEU A 16 -14.79 -5.28 -9.64
N LEU A 17 -15.54 -4.68 -10.57
CA LEU A 17 -15.01 -3.77 -11.59
C LEU A 17 -14.47 -2.47 -11.00
N ILE A 18 -15.00 -2.01 -9.86
CA ILE A 18 -14.52 -0.81 -9.15
C ILE A 18 -13.39 -1.17 -8.17
N MET A 19 -13.53 -2.27 -7.45
CA MET A 19 -12.56 -2.74 -6.46
C MET A 19 -11.26 -3.17 -7.13
N GLY A 20 -11.30 -3.74 -8.34
CA GLY A 20 -10.11 -4.09 -9.12
C GLY A 20 -9.12 -2.93 -9.29
N PRO A 21 -9.49 -1.83 -9.98
CA PRO A 21 -8.61 -0.68 -10.16
C PRO A 21 -8.25 0.01 -8.84
N ILE A 22 -9.15 0.07 -7.85
CA ILE A 22 -8.84 0.60 -6.51
C ILE A 22 -7.72 -0.20 -5.85
N LEU A 23 -7.81 -1.53 -5.86
CA LEU A 23 -6.79 -2.41 -5.30
C LEU A 23 -5.45 -2.26 -6.02
N VAL A 24 -5.47 -2.09 -7.34
CA VAL A 24 -4.25 -1.81 -8.12
C VAL A 24 -3.60 -0.50 -7.67
N VAL A 25 -4.35 0.59 -7.56
CA VAL A 25 -3.82 1.89 -7.10
C VAL A 25 -3.27 1.77 -5.67
N VAL A 26 -4.02 1.15 -4.76
CA VAL A 26 -3.58 0.94 -3.37
C VAL A 26 -2.29 0.10 -3.32
N ALA A 27 -2.19 -0.95 -4.13
CA ALA A 27 -0.99 -1.78 -4.19
C ALA A 27 0.23 -0.99 -4.70
N LEU A 28 0.05 -0.17 -5.74
CA LEU A 28 1.11 0.70 -6.27
C LEU A 28 1.56 1.73 -5.23
N LEU A 29 0.62 2.38 -4.53
CA LEU A 29 0.94 3.34 -3.47
C LEU A 29 1.70 2.68 -2.31
N ARG A 30 1.30 1.48 -1.89
CA ARG A 30 2.02 0.72 -0.86
C ARG A 30 3.43 0.32 -1.30
N LEU A 31 3.60 -0.08 -2.55
CA LEU A 31 4.91 -0.40 -3.11
C LEU A 31 5.82 0.82 -3.16
N ALA A 32 5.30 1.98 -3.59
CA ALA A 32 6.03 3.24 -3.61
C ALA A 32 6.45 3.66 -2.19
N ARG A 33 5.54 3.63 -1.22
CA ARG A 33 5.84 3.93 0.19
C ARG A 33 6.95 3.03 0.73
N LYS A 34 6.89 1.72 0.48
CA LYS A 34 7.93 0.77 0.91
C LYS A 34 9.30 1.06 0.29
N ARG A 35 9.35 1.51 -0.96
CA ARG A 35 10.60 1.94 -1.61
C ARG A 35 11.20 3.16 -0.93
N VAL A 36 10.37 4.15 -0.61
CA VAL A 36 10.80 5.37 0.09
C VAL A 36 11.30 5.04 1.51
N GLU A 37 10.57 4.22 2.26
CA GLU A 37 10.98 3.80 3.60
C GLU A 37 12.32 3.07 3.58
N ARG A 38 12.56 2.19 2.60
CA ARG A 38 13.87 1.52 2.45
C ARG A 38 15.01 2.49 2.12
N ALA A 39 14.73 3.55 1.36
CA ALA A 39 15.73 4.57 1.06
C ALA A 39 16.04 5.46 2.27
N GLN A 40 15.08 5.66 3.18
CA GLN A 40 15.27 6.41 4.42
C GLN A 40 15.82 5.57 5.57
N ALA A 41 15.58 4.26 5.54
CA ALA A 41 16.05 3.32 6.55
C ALA A 41 17.53 2.93 6.40
N ASP A 42 18.32 3.66 5.62
CA ASP A 42 19.78 3.58 5.67
C ASP A 42 20.26 4.37 6.90
N PRO A 43 20.54 3.72 8.05
CA PRO A 43 20.99 4.37 9.27
C PRO A 43 22.52 4.47 9.26
N GLY A 44 23.13 4.52 8.07
CA GLY A 44 24.56 4.46 7.82
C GLY A 44 25.32 5.76 8.05
N ARG A 45 24.93 6.57 9.03
CA ARG A 45 25.83 7.59 9.58
C ARG A 45 26.19 7.21 11.00
N PRO A 46 27.32 6.50 11.21
CA PRO A 46 27.98 6.52 12.50
C PRO A 46 28.20 7.99 12.86
N SER A 47 27.65 8.43 14.00
CA SER A 47 28.04 9.71 14.59
C SER A 47 29.55 9.69 14.74
N ALA A 48 30.22 10.45 13.88
CA ALA A 48 31.64 10.77 13.97
C ALA A 48 31.87 11.72 15.16
N ASP A 49 31.39 11.32 16.34
CA ASP A 49 31.41 12.07 17.61
C ASP A 49 32.04 11.21 18.73
N GLU A 50 32.92 10.28 18.36
CA GLU A 50 33.77 9.51 19.29
C GLU A 50 35.24 10.00 19.22
N GLY A 51 35.45 11.25 18.80
CA GLY A 51 36.77 11.79 18.43
C GLY A 51 37.23 13.07 19.13
N VAL A 52 36.52 13.57 20.16
CA VAL A 52 36.98 14.72 20.95
C VAL A 52 36.87 14.41 22.44
N ARG A 53 37.62 13.40 22.88
CA ARG A 53 38.10 13.33 24.27
C ARG A 53 39.51 13.94 24.28
N HIS A 54 39.58 15.22 24.62
CA HIS A 54 40.80 15.90 25.06
C HIS A 54 40.50 16.64 26.35
#